data_AF-A0AAV1HQQ9-F1
#
_entry.id   AF-A0AAV1HQQ9-F1
#
_cell.length_a   1.000
_cell.length_b   1.000
_cell.length_c   1.000
_cell.angle_alpha   90.00
_cell.angle_beta   90.00
_cell.angle_gamma   90.00
#
_symmetry.space_group_name_H-M   'P 1'
#
loop_
_entity.id
_entity.type
_entity.pdbx_description
1 polymer ?
#
loop_
_entity_poly.entity_id
_entity_poly.type
_entity_poly.pdbx_seq_one_letter_code
_entity_poly.pdbx_strand_id
1 'polypeptide(L)'
;MRDKRGLPPKPVVGLGLLLLRGMSWFQNLLIPAPMRIADLTFGGWSFAEVVRTAAALGVADALACGPMTAQALAKEIGAEPERLYRLLRFATVHGVFSVASKSRLQQGPETTAFRNNALSACLREDHPNSQKHLILAVVGKQHLAAGWSELEWGVCTGGRIFERA
;
A
#
# COMPACT_ATOMS: atom_id res chain seq x y z
N MET A 1 21.76 -13.34 7.01
CA MET A 1 21.06 -14.51 7.60
C MET A 1 19.59 -14.15 7.82
N ARG A 2 18.69 -14.58 6.92
CA ARG A 2 17.22 -14.49 7.09
C ARG A 2 16.74 -15.86 7.60
N ASP A 3 15.81 -15.88 8.55
CA ASP A 3 15.11 -17.12 9.00
C ASP A 3 14.39 -17.76 7.79
N LYS A 4 14.08 -19.06 7.85
CA LYS A 4 13.30 -19.81 6.84
C LYS A 4 11.91 -19.21 6.57
N ARG A 5 11.46 -18.28 7.42
CA ARG A 5 10.22 -17.49 7.30
C ARG A 5 10.39 -16.11 6.65
N GLY A 6 11.60 -15.72 6.23
CA GLY A 6 11.87 -14.42 5.59
C GLY A 6 11.87 -13.20 6.53
N LEU A 7 11.64 -13.40 7.83
CA LEU A 7 11.58 -12.35 8.84
C LEU A 7 12.98 -11.80 9.18
N PRO A 8 13.13 -10.48 9.39
CA PRO A 8 14.37 -9.90 9.91
C PRO A 8 14.63 -10.35 11.37
N PRO A 9 15.90 -10.33 11.84
CA PRO A 9 16.24 -10.72 13.20
C PRO A 9 15.56 -9.82 14.25
N LYS A 10 15.02 -10.40 15.33
CA LYS A 10 14.34 -9.66 16.43
C LYS A 10 15.07 -8.40 16.93
N PRO A 11 16.40 -8.41 17.19
CA PRO A 11 17.08 -7.19 17.65
C PRO A 11 17.09 -6.07 16.60
N VAL A 12 17.15 -6.42 15.31
CA VAL A 12 17.08 -5.46 14.19
C VAL A 12 15.67 -4.85 14.08
N VAL A 13 14.64 -5.66 14.32
CA VAL A 13 13.25 -5.17 14.37
C VAL A 13 13.05 -4.21 15.53
N GLY A 14 13.55 -4.54 16.73
CA GLY A 14 13.44 -3.66 17.91
C GLY A 14 14.10 -2.30 17.69
N LEU A 15 15.32 -2.28 17.15
CA LEU A 15 16.03 -1.05 16.82
C LEU A 15 15.33 -0.26 15.70
N GLY A 16 14.85 -0.95 14.66
CA GLY A 16 14.11 -0.34 13.57
C GLY A 16 12.79 0.30 14.02
N LEU A 17 12.04 -0.35 14.91
CA LEU A 17 10.80 0.20 15.48
C LEU A 17 11.06 1.43 16.35
N LEU A 18 12.17 1.46 17.09
CA LEU A 18 12.59 2.64 17.85
C LEU A 18 12.91 3.83 16.94
N LEU A 19 13.66 3.61 15.86
CA LEU A 19 13.98 4.64 14.88
C LEU A 19 12.74 5.12 14.11
N LEU A 20 11.84 4.21 13.73
CA LEU A 20 10.57 4.56 13.07
C LEU A 20 9.65 5.37 14.00
N ARG A 21 9.59 5.03 15.29
CA ARG A 21 8.88 5.85 16.29
C ARG A 21 9.52 7.22 16.45
N GLY A 22 10.85 7.29 16.48
CA GLY A 22 11.60 8.57 16.46
C GLY A 22 11.27 9.41 15.23
N MET A 23 11.21 8.79 14.04
CA MET A 23 10.84 9.44 12.78
C MET A 23 9.43 10.06 12.84
N SER A 24 8.46 9.35 13.42
CA SER A 24 7.09 9.88 13.57
C SER A 24 7.03 11.10 14.49
N TRP A 25 7.88 11.14 15.52
CA TRP A 25 8.04 12.29 16.40
C TRP A 25 8.68 13.48 15.65
N PHE A 26 9.70 13.21 14.83
CA PHE A 26 10.33 14.21 13.95
C PHE A 26 9.37 14.76 12.89
N GLN A 27 8.50 13.93 12.31
CA GLN A 27 7.48 14.38 11.36
C GLN A 27 6.52 15.40 12.01
N ASN A 28 6.13 15.17 13.26
CA ASN A 28 5.26 16.10 14.00
C ASN A 28 5.96 17.42 14.36
N LEU A 29 7.30 17.45 14.36
CA LEU A 29 8.11 18.64 14.64
C LEU A 29 8.40 19.46 13.37
N LEU A 30 8.58 18.80 12.22
CA LEU A 30 8.98 19.41 10.95
C LEU A 30 7.81 19.87 10.09
N ILE A 31 6.65 19.20 10.19
CA ILE A 31 5.45 19.52 9.42
C ILE A 31 4.57 20.45 10.27
N PRO A 32 4.15 21.63 9.75
CA PRO A 32 3.20 22.48 10.46
C PRO A 32 1.96 21.71 10.88
N ALA A 33 1.51 21.89 12.14
CA ALA A 33 0.44 21.08 12.72
C ALA A 33 -0.84 20.93 11.86
N PRO A 34 -1.35 21.99 11.18
CA PRO A 34 -2.51 21.84 10.30
C PRO A 34 -2.26 20.90 9.12
N MET A 35 -1.06 20.95 8.54
CA MET A 35 -0.65 20.08 7.43
C MET A 35 -0.45 18.65 7.91
N ARG A 36 0.03 18.45 9.14
CA ARG A 36 0.17 17.12 9.73
C ARG A 36 -1.17 16.46 10.02
N ILE A 37 -2.15 17.20 10.53
CA ILE A 37 -3.51 16.68 10.73
C ILE A 37 -4.14 16.30 9.39
N ALA A 38 -4.03 17.15 8.36
CA ALA A 38 -4.51 16.82 7.03
C ALA A 38 -3.85 15.55 6.46
N ASP A 39 -2.53 15.42 6.60
CA ASP A 39 -1.79 14.22 6.18
C ASP A 39 -2.27 12.95 6.89
N LEU A 40 -2.52 13.00 8.21
CA LEU A 40 -3.06 11.87 8.96
C LEU A 40 -4.48 11.49 8.52
N THR A 41 -5.31 12.48 8.16
CA THR A 41 -6.67 12.25 7.67
C THR A 41 -6.68 11.57 6.29
N PHE A 42 -5.87 12.05 5.35
CA PHE A 42 -5.92 11.57 3.96
C PHE A 42 -4.94 10.43 3.67
N GLY A 43 -3.79 10.40 4.34
CA GLY A 43 -2.66 9.54 4.00
C GLY A 43 -2.91 8.06 4.27
N GLY A 44 -3.50 7.73 5.41
CA GLY A 44 -3.77 6.33 5.79
C GLY A 44 -4.83 5.67 4.89
N TRP A 45 -5.95 6.35 4.67
CA TRP A 45 -7.06 5.84 3.87
C TRP A 45 -6.69 5.73 2.39
N SER A 46 -6.11 6.78 1.81
CA SER A 46 -5.75 6.80 0.38
C SER A 46 -4.71 5.72 0.05
N PHE A 47 -3.75 5.49 0.95
CA PHE A 47 -2.75 4.45 0.78
C PHE A 47 -3.37 3.05 0.81
N ALA A 48 -4.26 2.77 1.76
CA ALA A 48 -4.97 1.50 1.85
C ALA A 48 -5.78 1.21 0.57
N GLU A 49 -6.47 2.22 0.03
CA GLU A 49 -7.23 2.09 -1.23
C GLU A 49 -6.35 1.86 -2.45
N VAL A 50 -5.18 2.50 -2.53
CA VAL A 50 -4.22 2.24 -3.61
C VAL A 50 -3.74 0.79 -3.57
N VAL A 51 -3.37 0.29 -2.39
CA VAL A 51 -2.93 -1.10 -2.23
C VAL A 51 -4.07 -2.06 -2.55
N ARG A 52 -5.29 -1.79 -2.07
CA ARG A 52 -6.48 -2.60 -2.40
C ARG A 52 -6.74 -2.63 -3.90
N THR A 53 -6.68 -1.48 -4.56
CA THR A 53 -6.91 -1.37 -6.01
C THR A 53 -5.85 -2.15 -6.79
N ALA A 54 -4.57 -2.04 -6.41
CA ALA A 54 -3.51 -2.83 -7.02
C ALA A 54 -3.73 -4.35 -6.84
N ALA A 55 -4.19 -4.78 -5.66
CA ALA A 55 -4.50 -6.18 -5.39
C ALA A 55 -5.73 -6.66 -6.18
N ALA A 56 -6.78 -5.83 -6.27
CA ALA A 56 -8.01 -6.13 -7.01
C ALA A 56 -7.77 -6.26 -8.52
N LEU A 57 -6.93 -5.40 -9.08
CA LEU A 57 -6.55 -5.44 -10.49
C LEU A 57 -5.53 -6.54 -10.81
N GLY A 58 -5.04 -7.30 -9.82
CA GLY A 58 -4.06 -8.37 -10.06
C GLY A 58 -2.69 -7.87 -10.53
N VAL A 59 -2.32 -6.63 -10.16
CA VAL A 59 -1.05 -6.01 -10.60
C VAL A 59 0.16 -6.86 -10.23
N ALA A 60 0.18 -7.37 -8.99
CA ALA A 60 1.30 -8.17 -8.50
C ALA A 60 1.37 -9.53 -9.19
N ASP A 61 0.22 -10.09 -9.57
CA ASP A 61 0.14 -11.36 -10.29
C ASP A 61 0.67 -11.21 -11.73
N ALA A 62 0.29 -10.15 -12.44
CA ALA A 62 0.81 -9.85 -13.78
C ALA A 62 2.34 -9.59 -13.78
N LEU A 63 2.84 -8.91 -12.75
CA LEU A 63 4.28 -8.68 -12.56
C LEU A 63 5.04 -9.91 -12.03
N ALA A 64 4.41 -11.09 -11.91
CA ALA A 64 5.06 -12.31 -11.43
C ALA A 64 6.13 -12.83 -12.40
N CYS A 65 5.90 -12.69 -13.70
CA CYS A 65 6.79 -13.19 -14.75
C CYS A 65 7.97 -12.25 -15.03
N GLY A 66 7.92 -11.01 -14.54
CA GLY A 66 9.02 -10.05 -14.68
C GLY A 66 8.56 -8.59 -14.70
N PRO A 67 9.51 -7.66 -14.86
CA PRO A 67 9.19 -6.23 -14.95
C PRO A 67 8.43 -5.88 -16.23
N MET A 68 7.44 -5.00 -16.12
CA MET A 68 6.62 -4.54 -17.26
C MET A 68 6.43 -3.03 -17.25
N THR A 69 6.28 -2.43 -18.43
CA THR A 69 5.87 -1.04 -18.55
C THR A 69 4.42 -0.89 -18.09
N ALA A 70 4.05 0.29 -17.56
CA ALA A 70 2.66 0.51 -17.15
C ALA A 70 1.69 0.35 -18.33
N GLN A 71 2.10 0.66 -19.56
CA GLN A 71 1.28 0.43 -20.74
C GLN A 71 1.08 -1.07 -21.05
N ALA A 72 2.13 -1.88 -21.01
CA ALA A 72 2.02 -3.32 -21.25
C ALA A 72 1.19 -3.98 -20.15
N LEU A 73 1.44 -3.60 -18.89
CA LEU A 73 0.71 -4.08 -17.73
C LEU A 73 -0.77 -3.69 -17.79
N ALA A 74 -1.09 -2.45 -18.19
CA ALA A 74 -2.46 -1.98 -18.34
C ALA A 74 -3.22 -2.80 -19.41
N LYS A 75 -2.56 -3.13 -20.52
CA LYS A 75 -3.14 -4.00 -21.56
C LYS A 75 -3.43 -5.41 -21.05
N GLU A 76 -2.54 -5.96 -20.22
CA GLU A 76 -2.71 -7.30 -19.65
C GLU A 76 -3.89 -7.38 -18.67
N ILE A 77 -4.02 -6.40 -17.78
CA ILE A 77 -5.05 -6.40 -16.72
C ILE A 77 -6.34 -5.64 -17.09
N GLY A 78 -6.44 -5.11 -18.32
CA GLY A 78 -7.59 -4.36 -18.79
C GLY A 78 -7.78 -2.99 -18.13
N ALA A 79 -6.69 -2.31 -17.76
CA ALA A 79 -6.70 -0.98 -17.16
C ALA A 79 -6.37 0.12 -18.18
N GLU A 80 -6.64 1.37 -17.81
CA GLU A 80 -6.21 2.54 -18.59
C GLU A 80 -4.74 2.88 -18.24
N PRO A 81 -3.83 2.97 -19.24
CA PRO A 81 -2.39 3.13 -19.01
C PRO A 81 -1.97 4.30 -18.12
N GLU A 82 -2.54 5.50 -18.31
CA GLU A 82 -2.14 6.69 -17.55
C GLU A 82 -2.62 6.63 -16.10
N ARG A 83 -3.85 6.19 -15.86
CA ARG A 83 -4.39 5.98 -14.51
C ARG A 83 -3.61 4.91 -13.76
N LEU A 84 -3.30 3.79 -14.42
CA LEU A 84 -2.48 2.74 -13.81
C LEU A 84 -1.07 3.25 -13.50
N TYR A 85 -0.45 3.99 -14.42
CA TYR A 85 0.86 4.60 -14.21
C TYR A 85 0.86 5.53 -12.99
N ARG A 86 -0.16 6.39 -12.82
CA ARG A 86 -0.29 7.27 -11.65
C ARG A 86 -0.41 6.49 -10.35
N LEU A 87 -1.22 5.43 -10.34
CA LEU A 87 -1.39 4.55 -9.19
C LEU A 87 -0.07 3.86 -8.82
N LEU A 88 0.63 3.28 -9.80
CA LEU A 88 1.90 2.60 -9.60
C LEU A 88 3.01 3.55 -9.15
N ARG A 89 3.02 4.77 -9.68
CA ARG A 89 3.96 5.82 -9.25
C ARG A 89 3.75 6.14 -7.78
N PHE A 90 2.51 6.34 -7.34
CA PHE A 90 2.19 6.55 -5.93
C PHE A 90 2.62 5.35 -5.08
N ALA A 91 2.23 4.14 -5.46
CA ALA A 91 2.58 2.92 -4.73
C ALA A 91 4.10 2.70 -4.64
N THR A 92 4.86 3.12 -5.66
CA THR A 92 6.33 3.02 -5.67
C THR A 92 6.98 4.06 -4.76
N VAL A 93 6.45 5.28 -4.68
CA VAL A 93 6.92 6.29 -3.70
C VAL A 93 6.78 5.78 -2.27
N HIS A 94 5.72 5.02 -2.00
CA HIS A 94 5.48 4.36 -0.71
C HIS A 94 6.12 2.96 -0.59
N GLY A 95 6.94 2.54 -1.57
CA GLY A 95 7.75 1.33 -1.49
C GLY A 95 7.01 0.00 -1.74
N VAL A 96 5.73 0.03 -2.12
CA VAL A 96 4.94 -1.19 -2.37
C VAL A 96 5.43 -1.90 -3.63
N PHE A 97 5.76 -1.14 -4.68
CA PHE A 97 6.39 -1.63 -5.90
C PHE A 97 7.75 -0.97 -6.10
N SER A 98 8.51 -1.43 -7.10
CA SER A 98 9.78 -0.81 -7.46
C SER A 98 9.83 -0.50 -8.95
N VAL A 99 10.48 0.61 -9.30
CA VAL A 99 10.79 0.91 -10.69
C VAL A 99 11.97 0.04 -11.12
N ALA A 100 11.80 -0.75 -12.17
CA ALA A 100 12.85 -1.56 -12.78
C ALA A 100 13.70 -0.75 -13.77
N SER A 101 13.05 0.11 -14.55
CA SER A 101 13.71 1.01 -15.50
C SER A 101 12.87 2.27 -15.70
N LYS A 102 13.55 3.39 -15.93
CA LYS A 102 12.94 4.69 -16.16
C LYS A 102 13.80 5.52 -17.11
N SER A 103 13.21 6.03 -18.20
CA SER A 103 13.91 6.98 -19.06
C SER A 103 14.15 8.30 -18.32
N ARG A 104 15.36 8.85 -18.47
CA ARG A 104 15.76 10.15 -17.88
C ARG A 104 15.10 11.33 -18.59
N LEU A 105 14.83 11.20 -19.89
CA LEU A 105 14.35 12.28 -20.74
C LEU A 105 12.82 12.34 -20.80
N GLN A 106 12.15 11.20 -20.75
CA GLN A 106 10.69 11.13 -20.87
C GLN A 106 10.12 10.09 -19.91
N GLN A 107 9.24 10.52 -19.01
CA GLN A 107 8.56 9.63 -18.07
C GLN A 107 7.11 9.48 -18.49
N GLY A 108 6.69 8.25 -18.75
CA GLY A 108 5.32 7.95 -19.12
C GLY A 108 5.02 6.46 -18.94
N PRO A 109 3.78 6.06 -19.26
CA PRO A 109 3.34 4.67 -19.14
C PRO A 109 4.14 3.71 -20.03
N GLU A 110 4.66 4.18 -21.16
CA GLU A 110 5.46 3.37 -22.11
C GLU A 110 6.93 3.26 -21.68
N THR A 111 7.47 4.25 -20.98
CA THR A 111 8.92 4.38 -20.69
C THR A 111 9.32 4.00 -19.27
N THR A 112 8.34 3.73 -18.40
CA THR A 112 8.57 3.36 -17.00
C THR A 112 8.14 1.92 -16.76
N ALA A 113 9.13 1.06 -16.47
CA ALA A 113 8.90 -0.33 -16.11
C ALA A 113 8.86 -0.52 -14.59
N PHE A 114 7.88 -1.27 -14.11
CA PHE A 114 7.67 -1.61 -12.70
C PHE A 114 7.94 -3.08 -12.47
N ARG A 115 8.33 -3.43 -11.25
CA ARG A 115 8.55 -4.81 -10.80
C ARG A 115 8.04 -5.04 -9.39
N ASN A 116 7.75 -6.30 -9.09
CA ASN A 116 7.50 -6.75 -7.73
C ASN A 116 8.75 -6.61 -6.85
N ASN A 117 8.51 -6.36 -5.57
CA ASN A 117 9.49 -6.41 -4.49
C ASN A 117 8.96 -7.27 -3.35
N ALA A 118 9.63 -7.29 -2.19
CA ALA A 118 9.21 -8.12 -1.06
C ALA A 118 7.80 -7.80 -0.52
N LEU A 119 7.32 -6.55 -0.64
CA LEU A 119 5.98 -6.15 -0.19
C LEU A 119 4.92 -6.51 -1.22
N SER A 120 5.13 -6.12 -2.49
CA SER A 120 4.18 -6.44 -3.57
C SER A 120 4.11 -7.94 -3.87
N ALA A 121 5.16 -8.72 -3.59
CA ALA A 121 5.09 -10.18 -3.67
C ALA A 121 4.01 -10.76 -2.74
N CYS A 122 3.75 -10.14 -1.59
CA CYS A 122 2.66 -10.56 -0.70
C CYS A 122 1.27 -10.17 -1.21
N LEU A 123 1.16 -9.41 -2.30
CA LEU A 123 -0.12 -9.13 -2.96
C LEU A 123 -0.46 -10.17 -4.04
N ARG A 124 0.48 -11.07 -4.37
CA ARG A 124 0.21 -12.17 -5.30
C ARG A 124 -0.70 -13.21 -4.67
N GLU A 125 -1.54 -13.82 -5.46
CA GLU A 125 -2.47 -14.87 -5.01
C GLU A 125 -1.75 -16.18 -4.69
N ASP A 126 -0.69 -16.49 -5.45
CA ASP A 126 0.10 -17.72 -5.29
C ASP A 126 1.16 -17.65 -4.18
N HIS A 127 1.28 -16.52 -3.48
CA HIS A 127 2.31 -16.33 -2.47
C HIS A 127 1.93 -17.00 -1.13
N PRO A 128 2.81 -17.79 -0.49
CA PRO A 128 2.49 -18.50 0.76
C PRO A 128 2.03 -17.61 1.92
N ASN A 129 2.45 -16.34 1.92
CA ASN A 129 2.04 -15.33 2.90
C ASN A 129 1.14 -14.24 2.28
N SER A 130 0.32 -14.59 1.29
CA SER A 130 -0.52 -13.62 0.57
C SER A 130 -1.42 -12.85 1.53
N GLN A 131 -1.42 -11.52 1.37
CA GLN A 131 -2.30 -10.57 2.07
C GLN A 131 -3.40 -10.05 1.15
N LYS A 132 -3.48 -10.52 -0.11
CA LYS A 132 -4.45 -10.07 -1.12
C LYS A 132 -5.88 -10.16 -0.59
N HIS A 133 -6.29 -11.34 -0.13
CA HIS A 133 -7.66 -11.56 0.37
C HIS A 133 -7.96 -10.76 1.65
N LEU A 134 -6.98 -10.58 2.53
CA LEU A 134 -7.14 -9.75 3.74
C LEU A 134 -7.45 -8.30 3.36
N ILE A 135 -6.65 -7.71 2.47
CA ILE A 135 -6.80 -6.31 2.07
C ILE A 135 -8.13 -6.10 1.34
N LEU A 136 -8.50 -7.02 0.44
CA LEU A 136 -9.79 -6.97 -0.26
C LEU A 136 -10.98 -7.09 0.72
N ALA A 137 -10.86 -7.92 1.75
CA ALA A 137 -11.91 -8.09 2.75
C ALA A 137 -12.04 -6.88 3.68
N VAL A 138 -10.92 -6.30 4.13
CA VAL A 138 -10.90 -5.22 5.12
C VAL A 138 -11.25 -3.87 4.50
N VAL A 139 -10.65 -3.54 3.36
CA VAL A 139 -10.81 -2.22 2.72
C VAL A 139 -11.97 -2.25 1.71
N GLY A 140 -12.28 -3.40 1.12
CA GLY A 140 -13.30 -3.53 0.07
C GLY A 140 -14.74 -3.69 0.55
N LYS A 141 -14.98 -3.91 1.85
CA LYS A 141 -16.35 -4.08 2.38
C LYS A 141 -16.81 -2.84 3.13
N GLN A 142 -17.89 -2.22 2.64
CA GLN A 142 -18.48 -1.00 3.21
C GLN A 142 -18.82 -1.13 4.70
N HIS A 143 -19.21 -2.30 5.21
CA HIS A 143 -19.56 -2.47 6.63
C HIS A 143 -18.37 -2.30 7.58
N LEU A 144 -17.16 -2.74 7.21
CA LEU A 144 -15.98 -2.53 8.05
C LEU A 144 -15.56 -1.07 8.04
N ALA A 145 -15.66 -0.39 6.89
CA ALA A 145 -15.46 1.05 6.79
C ALA A 145 -16.52 1.82 7.60
N ALA A 146 -17.78 1.41 7.55
CA ALA A 146 -18.89 2.02 8.27
C ALA A 146 -18.75 1.89 9.79
N GLY A 147 -18.20 0.77 10.29
CA GLY A 147 -17.85 0.64 11.71
C GLY A 147 -16.85 1.71 12.18
N TRP A 148 -15.88 2.09 11.35
CA TRP A 148 -14.95 3.18 11.68
C TRP A 148 -15.61 4.56 11.70
N SER A 149 -16.69 4.77 10.93
CA SER A 149 -17.49 5.99 10.98
C SER A 149 -18.26 6.13 12.30
N GLU A 150 -18.59 5.01 12.96
CA GLU A 150 -19.30 4.98 14.24
C GLU A 150 -18.36 5.12 15.47
N LEU A 151 -17.07 5.42 15.25
CA LEU A 151 -16.08 5.47 16.32
C LEU A 151 -16.42 6.51 17.40
N GLU A 152 -16.93 7.68 17.01
CA GLU A 152 -17.39 8.71 17.94
C GLU A 152 -18.44 8.15 18.90
N TRP A 153 -19.46 7.48 18.36
CA TRP A 153 -20.50 6.86 19.18
C TRP A 153 -19.95 5.75 20.09
N GLY A 154 -19.08 4.88 19.56
CA GLY A 154 -18.48 3.80 20.34
C GLY A 154 -17.67 4.32 21.53
N VAL A 155 -16.92 5.41 21.33
CA VAL A 155 -16.18 6.07 22.42
C VAL A 155 -17.11 6.71 23.44
N CYS A 156 -18.19 7.37 22.99
CA CYS A 156 -19.13 8.04 23.89
C CYS A 156 -20.05 7.08 24.67
N THR A 157 -20.36 5.90 24.12
CA THR A 157 -21.35 4.98 24.69
C THR A 157 -20.78 3.67 25.21
N GLY A 158 -19.52 3.35 24.89
CA GLY A 158 -18.92 2.04 25.19
C GLY A 158 -19.47 0.89 24.34
N GLY A 159 -20.32 1.18 23.35
CA GLY A 159 -20.89 0.18 22.45
C GLY A 159 -19.89 -0.34 21.41
N ARG A 160 -20.19 -1.51 20.83
CA ARG A 160 -19.34 -2.13 19.80
C ARG A 160 -19.68 -1.57 18.43
N ILE A 161 -18.72 -0.86 17.84
CA ILE A 161 -18.89 -0.11 16.58
C ILE A 161 -19.33 -0.97 15.37
N PHE A 162 -18.91 -2.25 15.32
CA PHE A 162 -19.23 -3.15 14.21
C PHE A 162 -20.60 -3.85 14.35
N GLU A 163 -21.28 -3.73 15.49
CA GLU A 163 -22.64 -4.29 15.67
C GLU A 163 -23.73 -3.31 15.17
N ARG A 164 -23.37 -2.05 14.92
CA ARG A 164 -24.28 -0.97 14.51
C ARG A 164 -24.21 -0.64 13.02
N ALA A 165 -23.06 -0.88 12.38
CA ALA A 165 -22.78 -0.58 10.97
C ALA A 165 -23.32 -1.65 10.01
#